data_AF-A0A9W7HXU3-F1
#
_entry.id   AF-A0A9W7HXU3-F1
#
_cell.length_a   1.000
_cell.length_b   1.000
_cell.length_c   1.000
_cell.angle_alpha   90.00
_cell.angle_beta   90.00
_cell.angle_gamma   90.00
#
_symmetry.space_group_name_H-M   'P 1'
#
loop_
_entity.id
_entity.type
_entity.pdbx_description
1 polymer ?
#
loop_
_entity_poly.entity_id
_entity_poly.type
_entity_poly.pdbx_seq_one_letter_code
_entity_poly.pdbx_strand_id
1 'polypeptide(L)'
;MRRRRNDIQCLCVGNNITKDMSDIRKVLVQHFRKSYNDVPTITLASFDVQFNTLEEYLAKNLEVPFSEEEAWLVINSADGTRAPGPDGFNLNFFKK
;
A
#
# COMPACT_ATOMS: atom_id res chain seq x y z
N MET A 1 -8.63 40.36 -12.91
CA MET A 1 -7.88 39.20 -12.34
C MET A 1 -7.54 38.23 -13.49
N ARG A 2 -6.31 38.25 -14.01
CA ARG A 2 -5.90 37.41 -15.16
C ARG A 2 -5.54 36.01 -14.65
N ARG A 3 -6.48 35.05 -14.74
CA ARG A 3 -6.20 33.62 -14.52
C ARG A 3 -5.22 33.17 -15.61
N ARG A 4 -3.95 32.98 -15.25
CA ARG A 4 -2.97 32.32 -16.11
C ARG A 4 -3.34 30.84 -16.19
N ARG A 5 -4.05 30.44 -17.25
CA ARG A 5 -4.23 29.04 -17.60
C ARG A 5 -3.01 28.62 -18.40
N ASN A 6 -2.29 27.63 -17.91
CA ASN A 6 -1.24 26.98 -18.69
C ASN A 6 -1.94 26.02 -19.65
N ASP A 7 -1.68 26.20 -20.94
CA ASP A 7 -2.24 25.38 -22.02
C ASP A 7 -1.09 24.86 -22.89
N ILE A 8 -1.16 23.58 -23.25
CA ILE A 8 -0.15 22.93 -24.08
C ILE A 8 -0.71 22.83 -25.48
N GLN A 9 -0.31 23.77 -26.35
CA GLN A 9 -0.81 23.86 -27.72
C GLN A 9 -0.04 22.98 -28.72
N CYS A 10 1.17 22.56 -28.35
CA CYS A 10 1.97 21.66 -29.16
C CYS A 10 2.88 20.83 -28.26
N LEU A 11 3.20 19.63 -28.73
CA LEU A 11 4.11 18.72 -28.06
C LEU A 11 5.09 18.15 -29.09
N CYS A 12 6.38 18.19 -28.77
CA CYS A 12 7.43 17.55 -29.57
C CYS A 12 7.77 16.19 -28.95
N VAL A 13 7.70 15.12 -29.74
CA VAL A 13 7.97 13.75 -29.33
C VAL A 13 8.97 13.14 -30.31
N GLY A 14 10.23 13.01 -29.87
CA GLY A 14 11.33 12.64 -30.78
C GLY A 14 11.54 13.72 -31.84
N ASN A 15 11.37 13.36 -33.11
CA ASN A 15 11.49 14.28 -34.25
C ASN A 15 10.14 14.81 -34.77
N ASN A 16 9.02 14.39 -34.16
CA ASN A 16 7.68 14.76 -34.61
C ASN A 16 7.07 15.83 -33.70
N ILE A 17 6.42 16.82 -34.30
CA ILE A 17 5.67 17.85 -33.59
C ILE A 17 4.18 17.62 -33.83
N THR A 18 3.44 17.46 -32.74
CA THR A 18 1.98 17.29 -32.80
C THR A 18 1.27 18.48 -32.17
N LYS A 19 0.29 19.02 -32.88
CA LYS A 19 -0.62 20.09 -32.41
C LYS A 19 -2.04 19.59 -32.15
N ASP A 20 -2.34 18.34 -32.51
CA ASP A 20 -3.64 17.73 -32.20
C ASP A 20 -3.73 17.41 -30.71
N MET A 21 -4.73 17.97 -30.04
CA MET A 21 -5.00 17.79 -28.62
C MET A 21 -5.29 16.33 -28.25
N SER A 22 -5.89 15.56 -29.17
CA SER A 22 -6.18 14.14 -28.93
C SER A 22 -4.88 13.36 -28.81
N ASP A 23 -3.93 13.64 -29.69
CA ASP A 23 -2.64 12.98 -29.70
C ASP A 23 -1.72 13.48 -28.58
N ILE A 24 -1.74 14.78 -28.26
CA ILE A 24 -1.05 15.32 -27.08
C ILE A 24 -1.50 14.59 -25.81
N ARG A 25 -2.81 14.39 -25.63
CA ARG A 25 -3.35 13.63 -24.48
C ARG A 25 -2.88 12.19 -24.47
N LYS A 26 -2.94 11.49 -25.61
CA LYS A 26 -2.47 10.10 -25.72
C LYS A 26 -1.00 9.98 -25.34
N VAL A 27 -0.15 10.86 -25.87
CA VAL A 27 1.29 10.87 -25.57
C VAL A 27 1.53 11.11 -24.09
N LEU A 28 0.85 12.08 -23.48
CA LEU A 28 1.02 12.37 -22.05
C LEU A 28 0.60 11.19 -21.18
N VAL A 29 -0.56 10.60 -21.46
CA VAL A 29 -1.04 9.42 -20.73
C VAL A 29 -0.06 8.27 -20.89
N GLN A 30 0.42 8.00 -22.11
CA GLN A 30 1.39 6.94 -22.36
C GLN A 30 2.73 7.21 -21.66
N HIS A 31 3.22 8.45 -21.69
CA HIS A 31 4.46 8.85 -21.04
C HIS A 31 4.39 8.61 -19.53
N PHE A 32 3.37 9.14 -18.85
CA PHE A 32 3.24 8.96 -17.41
C PHE A 32 2.88 7.52 -17.03
N ARG A 33 2.05 6.84 -17.82
CA ARG A 33 1.78 5.42 -17.59
C ARG A 33 3.08 4.62 -17.67
N LYS A 34 3.94 4.89 -18.65
CA LYS A 34 5.26 4.28 -18.70
C LYS A 34 6.10 4.70 -17.48
N SER A 35 6.23 5.98 -17.14
CA SER A 35 7.07 6.40 -16.01
C SER A 35 6.61 5.89 -14.63
N TYR A 36 5.30 5.71 -14.42
CA TYR A 36 4.76 5.19 -13.15
C TYR A 36 4.75 3.66 -13.08
N ASN A 37 4.80 2.96 -14.22
CA ASN A 37 4.79 1.50 -14.27
C ASN A 37 6.12 0.90 -14.77
N ASP A 38 7.02 1.71 -15.31
CA ASP A 38 8.44 1.40 -15.38
C ASP A 38 8.84 1.29 -13.92
N VAL A 39 9.09 0.06 -13.51
CA VAL A 39 9.51 -0.23 -12.15
C VAL A 39 11.04 -0.12 -12.17
N PRO A 40 11.67 0.99 -11.74
CA PRO A 40 13.06 0.93 -11.30
C PRO A 40 13.05 0.30 -9.90
N THR A 41 12.38 -0.83 -9.71
CA THR A 41 12.81 -1.73 -8.65
C THR A 41 14.17 -2.15 -9.11
N ILE A 42 15.19 -1.55 -8.51
CA ILE A 42 16.48 -2.20 -8.41
C ILE A 42 16.14 -3.57 -7.87
N THR A 43 16.18 -4.59 -8.73
CA THR A 43 16.11 -5.97 -8.31
C THR A 43 17.36 -6.14 -7.47
N LEU A 44 17.20 -5.97 -6.16
CA LEU A 44 18.26 -6.22 -5.21
C LEU A 44 18.53 -7.72 -5.31
N ALA A 45 19.52 -8.07 -6.12
CA ALA A 45 19.92 -9.45 -6.36
C ALA A 45 20.35 -10.13 -5.06
N SER A 46 20.83 -9.33 -4.11
CA SER A 46 21.04 -9.71 -2.71
C SER A 46 21.12 -8.47 -1.84
N PHE A 47 20.72 -8.59 -0.57
CA PHE A 47 21.09 -7.64 0.47
C PHE A 47 22.37 -8.16 1.12
N ASP A 48 23.46 -7.39 1.06
CA ASP A 48 24.68 -7.66 1.83
C ASP A 48 24.57 -7.10 3.26
N VAL A 49 23.39 -7.27 3.86
CA VAL A 49 23.08 -6.82 5.22
C VAL A 49 22.40 -7.98 5.91
N GLN A 50 22.98 -8.42 7.03
CA GLN A 50 22.35 -9.42 7.87
C GLN A 50 21.18 -8.78 8.60
N PHE A 51 19.97 -9.19 8.25
CA PHE A 51 18.79 -8.88 9.05
C PHE A 51 18.79 -9.77 10.29
N ASN A 52 18.36 -9.20 11.41
CA ASN A 52 17.97 -10.03 12.54
C ASN A 52 16.74 -10.83 12.13
N THR A 53 16.95 -12.11 11.82
CA THR A 53 15.88 -13.05 11.50
C THR A 53 15.51 -13.85 12.73
N LEU A 54 14.23 -14.19 12.86
CA LEU A 54 13.80 -15.17 13.84
C LEU A 54 14.37 -16.54 13.47
N GLU A 55 14.60 -17.38 14.47
CA GLU A 55 14.84 -18.80 14.23
C GLU A 55 13.63 -19.42 13.52
N GLU A 56 13.87 -20.40 12.64
CA GLU A 56 12.84 -20.96 11.77
C GLU A 56 11.63 -21.48 12.57
N TYR A 57 11.85 -22.06 13.75
CA TYR A 57 10.77 -22.54 14.60
C TYR A 57 9.91 -21.40 15.17
N LEU A 58 10.52 -20.26 15.54
CA LEU A 58 9.82 -19.09 16.04
C LEU A 58 8.99 -18.44 14.93
N ALA A 59 9.57 -18.34 13.72
CA ALA A 59 8.86 -17.82 12.56
C ALA A 59 7.63 -18.69 12.24
N LYS A 60 7.79 -20.01 12.21
CA LYS A 60 6.67 -20.95 11.99
C LYS A 60 5.59 -20.82 13.05
N ASN A 61 5.96 -20.63 14.31
CA ASN A 61 4.98 -20.47 15.40
C ASN A 61 4.11 -19.21 15.24
N LEU A 62 4.60 -18.15 14.58
CA LEU A 62 3.79 -16.94 14.30
C LEU A 62 2.75 -17.16 13.19
N GLU A 63 2.91 -18.20 12.38
CA GLU A 63 1.99 -18.55 11.28
C GLU A 63 0.91 -19.56 11.71
N VAL A 64 1.04 -20.14 12.91
CA VAL A 64 0.07 -21.10 13.44
C VAL A 64 -1.24 -20.37 13.77
N PRO A 65 -2.41 -20.92 13.41
CA PRO A 65 -3.69 -20.35 13.82
C PRO A 65 -3.84 -20.35 15.34
N PHE A 66 -4.46 -19.30 15.87
CA PHE A 66 -4.77 -19.19 17.29
C PHE A 66 -5.64 -20.35 17.77
N SER A 67 -5.33 -20.88 18.95
CA SER A 67 -6.20 -21.87 19.59
C SER A 67 -7.41 -21.19 20.23
N GLU A 68 -8.47 -21.98 20.47
CA GLU A 68 -9.64 -21.47 21.17
C GLU A 68 -9.29 -21.04 22.61
N GLU A 69 -8.44 -21.82 23.29
CA GLU A 69 -7.98 -21.51 24.64
C GLU A 69 -7.21 -20.18 24.68
N GLU A 70 -6.34 -19.93 23.70
CA GLU A 70 -5.61 -18.67 23.57
C GLU A 70 -6.57 -17.49 23.38
N ALA A 71 -7.56 -17.63 22.49
CA ALA A 71 -8.56 -16.59 22.27
C ALA A 71 -9.34 -16.27 23.56
N TRP A 72 -9.77 -17.29 24.30
CA TRP A 72 -10.46 -17.09 25.59
C TRP A 72 -9.56 -16.46 26.66
N LEU A 73 -8.29 -16.86 26.74
CA LEU A 73 -7.32 -16.23 27.65
C LEU A 73 -7.15 -14.74 27.36
N VAL A 74 -7.05 -14.36 26.08
CA VAL A 74 -6.94 -12.96 25.66
C VAL A 74 -8.23 -12.20 25.99
N ILE A 75 -9.40 -12.75 25.66
CA ILE A 75 -10.68 -12.12 25.99
C ILE A 75 -10.77 -11.87 27.48
N ASN A 76 -10.48 -12.86 28.33
CA ASN A 76 -10.58 -12.76 29.78
C ASN A 76 -9.59 -11.77 30.38
N SER A 77 -8.35 -11.75 29.89
CA SER A 77 -7.28 -10.86 30.39
C SER A 77 -7.36 -9.42 29.89
N ALA A 78 -8.03 -9.17 28.76
CA ALA A 78 -8.11 -7.84 28.17
C ALA A 78 -8.89 -6.84 29.03
N ASP A 79 -8.59 -5.54 28.95
CA ASP A 79 -9.43 -4.53 29.59
C ASP A 79 -10.73 -4.34 28.80
N GLY A 80 -11.85 -4.67 29.44
CA GLY A 80 -13.18 -4.63 28.81
C GLY A 80 -13.74 -3.22 28.62
N THR A 81 -13.08 -2.19 29.17
CA THR A 81 -13.49 -0.78 29.05
C THR A 81 -13.03 -0.11 27.76
N ARG A 82 -12.30 -0.82 26.90
CA ARG A 82 -11.90 -0.32 25.58
C ARG A 82 -13.13 0.01 24.73
N ALA A 83 -13.02 1.09 23.96
CA ALA A 83 -14.10 1.59 23.11
C ALA A 83 -14.59 0.50 22.12
N PRO A 84 -15.90 0.44 21.83
CA PRO A 84 -16.46 -0.55 20.92
C PRO A 84 -16.02 -0.29 19.47
N GLY A 85 -16.06 -1.36 18.66
CA GLY A 85 -15.87 -1.26 17.22
C GLY A 85 -17.10 -0.68 16.49
N PRO A 86 -17.10 -0.69 15.16
CA PRO A 86 -18.26 -0.30 14.35
C PRO A 86 -19.53 -1.12 14.64
N ASP A 87 -19.39 -2.28 15.25
CA ASP A 87 -20.47 -3.17 15.70
C ASP A 87 -21.13 -2.72 17.02
N GLY A 88 -20.53 -1.76 17.74
CA GLY A 88 -21.06 -1.22 18.99
C GLY A 88 -20.82 -2.09 20.22
N PHE A 89 -20.11 -3.22 20.12
CA PHE A 89 -19.82 -4.10 21.25
C PHE A 89 -18.37 -3.91 21.73
N ASN A 90 -18.19 -3.91 23.05
CA ASN A 90 -16.86 -3.96 23.68
C ASN A 90 -16.57 -5.37 24.19
N LEU A 91 -15.35 -5.60 24.68
CA LEU A 91 -14.92 -6.94 25.12
C LEU A 91 -15.71 -7.45 26.34
N ASN A 92 -16.36 -6.56 27.12
CA ASN A 92 -17.25 -6.99 28.21
C ASN A 92 -18.46 -7.78 27.70
N PHE A 93 -18.87 -7.63 26.43
CA PHE A 93 -19.94 -8.45 25.87
C PHE A 93 -19.59 -9.94 25.84
N PHE A 94 -18.31 -10.27 25.61
CA PHE A 94 -17.81 -11.64 25.51
C PHE A 94 -17.36 -12.22 26.85
N LYS A 95 -17.12 -11.36 27.85
CA LYS A 95 -16.81 -11.75 29.23
C LYS A 95 -18.12 -11.99 29.98
N LYS A 96 -18.44 -13.25 30.27
CA LYS A 96 -19.54 -13.61 31.19
C LYS A 96 -19.00 -14.28 32.42
#